data_AF-A0A0F5MT63-F1
#
_entry.id   AF-A0A0F5MT63-F1
#
_cell.length_a   1.000
_cell.length_b   1.000
_cell.length_c   1.000
_cell.angle_alpha   90.00
_cell.angle_beta   90.00
_cell.angle_gamma   90.00
#
_symmetry.space_group_name_H-M   'P 1'
#
loop_
_entity.id
_entity.type
_entity.pdbx_description
1 polymer ?
#
loop_
_entity_poly.entity_id
_entity_poly.type
_entity_poly.pdbx_seq_one_letter_code
_entity_poly.pdbx_strand_id
1 'polypeptide(L)'
;MLAAALTGVVTPATASADGAVPSPDEVLGLMAELTNPDIPAVAKGNIVTPGFSPEEAQTIDQRLRETQQAGLLPYHFVVSDIQPAPGNSAGATVTSEGGFHEQSAPESIVLSEQGGRWLITHDTAVTALDHFWHNANRPFVPIVPWVK
;
A
#
# COMPACT_ATOMS: atom_id res chain seq x y z
N MET A 1 -42.99 -38.64 -4.08
CA MET A 1 -42.41 -38.21 -5.36
C MET A 1 -41.88 -36.79 -5.18
N LEU A 2 -40.55 -36.67 -5.25
CA LEU A 2 -39.66 -35.51 -5.39
C LEU A 2 -39.80 -34.26 -4.52
N ALA A 3 -38.69 -34.00 -3.82
CA ALA A 3 -38.24 -32.71 -3.31
C ALA A 3 -37.68 -31.82 -4.44
N ALA A 4 -37.71 -30.51 -4.25
CA ALA A 4 -36.76 -29.57 -4.84
C ALA A 4 -36.64 -28.34 -3.93
N ALA A 5 -35.51 -28.26 -3.23
CA ALA A 5 -35.07 -27.08 -2.51
C ALA A 5 -34.44 -26.09 -3.49
N LEU A 6 -34.73 -24.80 -3.32
CA LEU A 6 -33.93 -23.71 -3.85
C LEU A 6 -33.65 -22.75 -2.69
N THR A 7 -32.58 -23.06 -1.97
CA THR A 7 -31.86 -22.15 -1.08
C THR A 7 -31.33 -20.98 -1.90
N GLY A 8 -32.06 -19.87 -1.88
CA GLY A 8 -31.54 -18.57 -2.27
C GLY A 8 -30.47 -18.16 -1.28
N VAL A 9 -29.26 -18.03 -1.79
CA VAL A 9 -28.01 -17.72 -1.10
C VAL A 9 -28.17 -16.62 -0.04
N VAL A 10 -27.79 -16.95 1.19
CA VAL A 10 -27.42 -15.98 2.22
C VAL A 10 -26.18 -15.25 1.73
N THR A 11 -26.31 -13.99 1.32
CA THR A 11 -25.17 -13.07 1.41
C THR A 11 -25.11 -12.61 2.87
N PRO A 12 -24.09 -13.00 3.66
CA PRO A 12 -23.85 -12.30 4.90
C PRO A 12 -23.34 -10.90 4.53
N ALA A 13 -24.21 -9.91 4.56
CA ALA A 13 -23.78 -8.54 4.78
C ALA A 13 -23.34 -8.43 6.25
N THR A 14 -22.16 -8.97 6.56
CA THR A 14 -21.47 -8.74 7.82
C THR A 14 -20.26 -7.86 7.54
N ALA A 15 -20.47 -6.56 7.63
CA ALA A 15 -19.45 -5.64 8.10
C ALA A 15 -20.10 -4.79 9.19
N SER A 16 -20.21 -5.42 10.36
CA SER A 16 -20.59 -4.73 11.60
C SER A 16 -19.59 -3.60 11.84
N ALA A 17 -20.10 -2.42 12.17
CA ALA A 17 -19.32 -1.33 12.74
C ALA A 17 -18.83 -1.74 14.14
N ASP A 18 -17.76 -2.54 14.20
CA ASP A 18 -16.91 -2.83 15.35
C ASP A 18 -15.70 -3.65 14.81
N GLY A 19 -14.58 -2.99 14.49
CA GLY A 19 -13.33 -3.69 14.13
C GLY A 19 -13.23 -4.26 12.70
N ALA A 20 -13.92 -3.70 11.71
CA ALA A 20 -13.67 -4.05 10.31
C ALA A 20 -12.22 -3.68 9.92
N VAL A 21 -11.53 -4.61 9.26
CA VAL A 21 -10.16 -4.42 8.74
C VAL A 21 -10.14 -4.68 7.23
N PRO A 22 -9.24 -4.03 6.47
CA PRO A 22 -9.07 -4.32 5.05
C PRO A 22 -8.56 -5.74 4.86
N SER A 23 -8.96 -6.38 3.76
CA SER A 23 -8.32 -7.63 3.34
C SER A 23 -6.88 -7.37 2.88
N PRO A 24 -5.96 -8.36 3.01
CA PRO A 24 -4.60 -8.22 2.48
C PRO A 24 -4.57 -7.88 0.99
N ASP A 25 -5.45 -8.48 0.19
CA ASP A 25 -5.57 -8.21 -1.25
C ASP A 25 -6.00 -6.76 -1.54
N GLU A 26 -6.90 -6.17 -0.73
CA GLU A 26 -7.24 -4.75 -0.83
C GLU A 26 -6.03 -3.86 -0.54
N VAL A 27 -5.28 -4.15 0.53
CA VAL A 27 -4.06 -3.40 0.86
C VAL A 27 -3.04 -3.49 -0.27
N LEU A 28 -2.81 -4.70 -0.82
CA LEU A 28 -1.92 -4.91 -1.96
C LEU A 28 -2.36 -4.10 -3.18
N GLY A 29 -3.66 -4.07 -3.49
CA GLY A 29 -4.22 -3.28 -4.58
C GLY A 29 -3.98 -1.78 -4.39
N LEU A 30 -4.20 -1.26 -3.16
CA LEU A 30 -3.94 0.13 -2.82
C LEU A 30 -2.45 0.48 -2.98
N MET A 31 -1.54 -0.38 -2.51
CA MET A 31 -0.09 -0.15 -2.62
C MET A 31 0.42 -0.24 -4.07
N ALA A 32 -0.14 -1.17 -4.86
CA ALA A 32 0.16 -1.28 -6.29
C ALA A 32 -0.28 -0.02 -7.06
N GLU A 33 -1.49 0.50 -6.79
CA GLU A 33 -1.95 1.75 -7.39
C GLU A 33 -1.15 2.96 -6.88
N LEU A 34 -0.81 2.99 -5.58
CA LEU A 34 -0.01 4.06 -4.98
C LEU A 34 1.33 4.23 -5.69
N THR A 35 1.99 3.12 -6.02
CA THR A 35 3.31 3.09 -6.66
C THR A 35 3.27 3.00 -8.18
N ASN A 36 2.08 3.03 -8.79
CA ASN A 36 1.93 2.99 -10.24
C ASN A 36 2.37 4.34 -10.88
N PRO A 37 3.44 4.37 -11.71
CA PRO A 37 3.94 5.58 -12.35
C PRO A 37 3.05 6.09 -13.50
N ASP A 38 2.16 5.24 -14.03
CA ASP A 38 1.24 5.61 -15.11
C ASP A 38 0.02 6.41 -14.61
N ILE A 39 -0.19 6.44 -13.28
CA ILE A 39 -1.27 7.20 -12.64
C ILE A 39 -0.63 8.39 -11.91
N PRO A 40 -0.90 9.64 -12.30
CA PRO A 40 -0.31 10.79 -11.65
C PRO A 40 -0.77 10.89 -10.19
N ALA A 41 0.12 11.26 -9.28
CA ALA A 41 -0.15 11.30 -7.84
C ALA A 41 -1.36 12.17 -7.49
N VAL A 42 -1.57 13.29 -8.18
CA VAL A 42 -2.75 14.15 -8.00
C VAL A 42 -4.08 13.43 -8.29
N ALA A 43 -4.08 12.39 -9.13
CA ALA A 43 -5.26 11.57 -9.43
C ALA A 43 -5.50 10.42 -8.44
N LYS A 44 -4.55 10.18 -7.52
CA LYS A 44 -4.63 9.11 -6.49
C LYS A 44 -5.49 9.48 -5.28
N GLY A 45 -6.26 10.57 -5.34
CA GLY A 45 -7.20 10.96 -4.27
C GLY A 45 -8.34 9.95 -4.01
N ASN A 46 -8.48 8.94 -4.86
CA ASN A 46 -9.39 7.82 -4.65
C ASN A 46 -8.80 6.74 -3.70
N ILE A 47 -7.49 6.69 -3.54
CA ILE A 47 -6.80 5.69 -2.70
C ILE A 47 -6.05 6.32 -1.53
N VAL A 48 -5.81 7.64 -1.57
CA VAL A 48 -5.15 8.39 -0.50
C VAL A 48 -6.07 9.49 0.04
N THR A 49 -6.17 9.59 1.35
CA THR A 49 -7.00 10.58 2.04
C THR A 49 -6.24 11.30 3.17
N PRO A 50 -6.24 12.65 3.20
CA PRO A 50 -6.55 13.55 2.08
C PRO A 50 -5.65 13.27 0.86
N GLY A 51 -6.04 13.72 -0.34
CA GLY A 51 -5.20 13.58 -1.53
C GLY A 51 -3.90 14.39 -1.44
N PHE A 52 -2.93 14.08 -2.30
CA PHE A 52 -1.66 14.80 -2.36
C PHE A 52 -1.83 16.24 -2.86
N SER A 53 -1.04 17.16 -2.31
CA SER A 53 -0.92 18.54 -2.80
C SER A 53 -0.21 18.56 -4.16
N PRO A 54 -0.40 19.58 -5.01
CA PRO A 54 0.24 19.65 -6.33
C PRO A 54 1.78 19.55 -6.28
N GLU A 55 2.41 20.21 -5.31
CA GLU A 55 3.87 20.17 -5.11
C GLU A 55 4.38 18.79 -4.66
N GLU A 56 3.63 18.11 -3.79
CA GLU A 56 3.94 16.75 -3.33
C GLU A 56 3.78 15.77 -4.50
N ALA A 57 2.68 15.91 -5.24
CA ALA A 57 2.39 15.08 -6.41
C ALA A 57 3.49 15.15 -7.46
N GLN A 58 4.00 16.34 -7.78
CA GLN A 58 5.14 16.49 -8.70
C GLN A 58 6.39 15.76 -8.23
N THR A 59 6.69 15.83 -6.92
CA THR A 59 7.84 15.14 -6.33
C THR A 59 7.67 13.63 -6.38
N ILE A 60 6.48 13.12 -6.04
CA ILE A 60 6.13 11.70 -6.08
C ILE A 60 6.21 11.17 -7.52
N ASP A 61 5.63 11.88 -8.49
CA ASP A 61 5.64 11.50 -9.90
C ASP A 61 7.07 11.45 -10.47
N GLN A 62 7.92 12.41 -10.09
CA GLN A 62 9.33 12.41 -10.47
C GLN A 62 10.07 11.19 -9.90
N ARG A 63 9.87 10.89 -8.62
CA ARG A 63 10.50 9.75 -7.93
C ARG A 63 10.06 8.41 -8.51
N LEU A 64 8.76 8.19 -8.72
CA LEU A 64 8.25 6.96 -9.33
C LEU A 64 8.79 6.77 -10.76
N ARG A 65 8.94 7.87 -11.51
CA ARG A 65 9.56 7.82 -12.84
C ARG A 65 11.02 7.44 -12.79
N GLU A 66 11.80 7.98 -11.85
CA GLU A 66 13.21 7.60 -11.65
C GLU A 66 13.33 6.11 -11.29
N THR A 67 12.48 5.62 -10.38
CA THR A 67 12.44 4.20 -10.00
C THR A 67 12.04 3.31 -11.19
N GLN A 68 11.08 3.75 -12.02
CA GLN A 68 10.72 3.05 -13.26
C GLN A 68 11.87 3.01 -14.25
N GLN A 69 12.59 4.13 -14.45
CA GLN A 69 13.74 4.22 -15.34
C GLN A 69 14.92 3.35 -14.86
N ALA A 70 15.06 3.15 -13.55
CA ALA A 70 16.00 2.20 -12.97
C ALA A 70 15.57 0.73 -13.12
N GLY A 71 14.36 0.46 -13.61
CA GLY A 71 13.82 -0.90 -13.79
C GLY A 71 13.39 -1.59 -12.49
N LEU A 72 13.03 -0.80 -11.47
CA LEU A 72 12.71 -1.30 -10.12
C LEU A 72 11.21 -1.39 -9.82
N LEU A 73 10.37 -0.97 -10.77
CA LEU A 73 8.92 -1.14 -10.71
C LEU A 73 8.47 -2.26 -11.67
N PRO A 74 7.39 -3.00 -11.35
CA PRO A 74 6.55 -2.87 -10.15
C PRO A 74 7.21 -3.44 -8.89
N TYR A 75 6.90 -2.88 -7.73
CA TYR A 75 7.27 -3.46 -6.44
C TYR A 75 6.45 -4.71 -6.14
N HIS A 76 7.04 -5.69 -5.46
CA HIS A 76 6.32 -6.84 -4.93
C HIS A 76 6.05 -6.61 -3.45
N PHE A 77 4.81 -6.34 -3.07
CA PHE A 77 4.45 -6.09 -1.68
C PHE A 77 4.05 -7.37 -0.95
N VAL A 78 4.43 -7.46 0.32
CA VAL A 78 3.94 -8.43 1.30
C VAL A 78 3.26 -7.65 2.41
N VAL A 79 2.00 -7.99 2.70
CA VAL A 79 1.20 -7.34 3.75
C VAL A 79 1.10 -8.28 4.95
N SER A 80 1.37 -7.74 6.14
CA SER A 80 1.26 -8.43 7.42
C SER A 80 0.61 -7.54 8.48
N ASP A 81 0.35 -8.10 9.65
CA ASP A 81 -0.03 -7.36 10.86
C ASP A 81 -1.22 -6.40 10.71
N ILE A 82 -2.23 -6.81 9.93
CA ILE A 82 -3.45 -6.02 9.76
C ILE A 82 -4.27 -6.06 11.05
N GLN A 83 -4.51 -4.88 11.64
CA GLN A 83 -5.21 -4.74 12.92
C GLN A 83 -6.18 -3.55 12.88
N PRO A 84 -7.34 -3.66 13.55
CA PRO A 84 -8.26 -2.53 13.65
C PRO A 84 -7.68 -1.41 14.51
N ALA A 85 -7.97 -0.17 14.14
CA ALA A 85 -7.59 1.05 14.84
C ALA A 85 -8.85 1.90 15.13
N PRO A 86 -8.81 2.79 16.15
CA PRO A 86 -9.96 3.63 16.48
C PRO A 86 -10.35 4.55 15.32
N GLY A 87 -11.65 4.87 15.22
CA GLY A 87 -12.16 5.82 14.24
C GLY A 87 -12.22 5.26 12.80
N ASN A 88 -12.82 4.08 12.63
CA ASN A 88 -12.96 3.40 11.33
C ASN A 88 -11.64 3.32 10.56
N SER A 89 -10.57 2.99 11.28
CA SER A 89 -9.22 2.92 10.73
C SER A 89 -8.64 1.53 10.95
N ALA A 90 -7.58 1.19 10.23
CA ALA A 90 -6.81 -0.03 10.41
C ALA A 90 -5.33 0.26 10.24
N GLY A 91 -4.48 -0.42 11.01
CA GLY A 91 -3.05 -0.48 10.76
C GLY A 91 -2.73 -1.70 9.92
N ALA A 92 -1.73 -1.60 9.05
CA ALA A 92 -1.14 -2.75 8.37
C ALA A 92 0.37 -2.53 8.22
N THR A 93 1.13 -3.61 8.15
CA THR A 93 2.55 -3.56 7.83
C THR A 93 2.76 -4.02 6.41
N VAL A 94 3.52 -3.26 5.63
CA VAL A 94 3.82 -3.55 4.22
C VAL A 94 5.32 -3.60 4.04
N THR A 95 5.79 -4.68 3.46
CA THR A 95 7.18 -4.86 3.08
C THR A 95 7.26 -4.93 1.56
N SER A 96 8.15 -4.16 0.94
CA SER A 96 8.46 -4.34 -0.48
C SER A 96 9.60 -5.32 -0.64
N GLU A 97 9.35 -6.41 -1.36
CA GLU A 97 10.32 -7.37 -1.86
C GLU A 97 10.65 -7.04 -3.33
N GLY A 98 11.89 -7.26 -3.73
CA GLY A 98 12.34 -7.01 -5.10
C GLY A 98 12.75 -5.56 -5.40
N GLY A 99 13.69 -5.43 -6.35
CA GLY A 99 14.55 -4.26 -6.58
C GLY A 99 16.02 -4.60 -6.27
N PHE A 100 16.98 -3.67 -6.38
CA PHE A 100 18.43 -3.92 -6.10
C PHE A 100 18.74 -4.49 -4.68
N HIS A 101 17.72 -4.64 -3.82
CA HIS A 101 17.78 -5.18 -2.46
C HIS A 101 16.77 -6.34 -2.29
N GLU A 102 17.15 -7.35 -1.50
CA GLU A 102 16.31 -8.55 -1.30
C GLU A 102 14.98 -8.22 -0.59
N GLN A 103 14.98 -7.32 0.41
CA GLN A 103 13.78 -6.91 1.17
C GLN A 103 13.91 -5.47 1.70
N SER A 104 12.81 -4.71 1.68
CA SER A 104 12.73 -3.40 2.35
C SER A 104 12.48 -3.54 3.85
N ALA A 105 12.67 -2.46 4.61
CA ALA A 105 12.19 -2.43 5.98
C ALA A 105 10.65 -2.56 6.02
N PRO A 106 10.07 -3.16 7.08
CA PRO A 106 8.63 -3.18 7.26
C PRO A 106 8.08 -1.77 7.46
N GLU A 107 7.14 -1.35 6.62
CA GLU A 107 6.50 -0.03 6.65
C GLU A 107 5.10 -0.14 7.27
N SER A 108 4.86 0.60 8.36
CA SER A 108 3.53 0.66 8.97
C SER A 108 2.68 1.70 8.25
N ILE A 109 1.59 1.26 7.64
CA ILE A 109 0.59 2.11 7.00
C ILE A 109 -0.68 2.19 7.85
N VAL A 110 -1.40 3.30 7.71
CA VAL A 110 -2.71 3.49 8.33
C VAL A 110 -3.73 3.66 7.22
N LEU A 111 -4.80 2.87 7.30
CA LEU A 111 -5.93 2.92 6.40
C LEU A 111 -7.14 3.52 7.13
N SER A 112 -7.93 4.31 6.40
CA SER A 112 -9.20 4.88 6.86
C SER A 112 -10.32 4.36 5.97
N GLU A 113 -11.38 3.85 6.59
CA GLU A 113 -12.59 3.43 5.92
C GLU A 113 -13.49 4.65 5.68
N GLN A 114 -13.85 4.88 4.42
CA GLN A 114 -14.74 5.97 4.01
C GLN A 114 -15.71 5.50 2.93
N GLY A 115 -16.99 5.36 3.27
CA GLY A 115 -18.03 5.10 2.27
C GLY A 115 -17.97 3.69 1.66
N GLY A 116 -17.55 2.70 2.46
CA GLY A 116 -17.43 1.29 2.08
C GLY A 116 -16.10 0.91 1.44
N ARG A 117 -15.09 1.78 1.49
CA ARG A 117 -13.76 1.56 0.87
C ARG A 117 -12.66 1.98 1.82
N TRP A 118 -11.53 1.28 1.74
CA TRP A 118 -10.31 1.63 2.46
C TRP A 118 -9.44 2.57 1.63
N LEU A 119 -8.91 3.61 2.27
CA LEU A 119 -7.95 4.54 1.69
C LEU A 119 -6.74 4.63 2.62
N ILE A 120 -5.54 4.78 2.06
CA ILE A 120 -4.32 5.02 2.82
C ILE A 120 -4.34 6.47 3.31
N THR A 121 -3.96 6.70 4.57
CA THR A 121 -3.83 8.08 5.07
C THR A 121 -2.68 8.80 4.38
N HIS A 122 -2.85 10.09 4.07
CA HIS A 122 -1.86 10.92 3.38
C HIS A 122 -0.45 10.78 3.98
N ASP A 123 -0.33 10.95 5.30
CA ASP A 123 0.95 10.94 6.01
C ASP A 123 1.71 9.61 5.83
N THR A 124 1.00 8.50 5.97
CA THR A 124 1.61 7.17 5.79
C THR A 124 1.88 6.86 4.32
N ALA A 125 1.08 7.37 3.40
CA ALA A 125 1.33 7.24 1.96
C ALA A 125 2.60 7.99 1.53
N VAL A 126 2.78 9.24 1.98
CA VAL A 126 4.00 10.04 1.70
C VAL A 126 5.22 9.36 2.30
N THR A 127 5.14 8.93 3.56
CA THR A 127 6.24 8.25 4.26
C THR A 127 6.64 6.96 3.55
N ALA A 128 5.68 6.10 3.20
CA ALA A 128 5.95 4.85 2.50
C ALA A 128 6.60 5.11 1.12
N LEU A 129 6.09 6.06 0.34
CA LEU A 129 6.67 6.42 -0.95
C LEU A 129 8.11 6.97 -0.84
N ASP A 130 8.37 7.78 0.19
CA ASP A 130 9.71 8.30 0.46
C ASP A 130 10.67 7.16 0.83
N HIS A 131 10.28 6.26 1.72
CA HIS A 131 11.08 5.12 2.13
C HIS A 131 11.35 4.14 0.98
N PHE A 132 10.35 3.84 0.15
CA PHE A 132 10.55 2.97 -1.01
C PHE A 132 11.50 3.58 -2.03
N TRP A 133 11.39 4.89 -2.32
CA TRP A 133 12.32 5.56 -3.23
C TRP A 133 13.75 5.57 -2.66
N HIS A 134 13.93 5.90 -1.38
CA HIS A 134 15.24 5.84 -0.73
C HIS A 134 15.82 4.43 -0.72
N ASN A 135 14.99 3.41 -0.46
CA ASN A 135 15.43 2.02 -0.49
C ASN A 135 15.84 1.58 -1.90
N ALA A 136 15.07 1.97 -2.92
CA ALA A 136 15.36 1.67 -4.31
C ALA A 136 16.62 2.37 -4.84
N ASN A 137 16.93 3.58 -4.34
CA ASN A 137 18.04 4.41 -4.81
C ASN A 137 19.24 4.44 -3.84
N ARG A 138 19.30 3.52 -2.88
CA ARG A 138 20.38 3.44 -1.91
C ARG A 138 21.70 3.05 -2.60
N PRO A 139 22.81 3.79 -2.39
CA PRO A 139 24.10 3.38 -2.93
C PRO A 139 24.51 2.05 -2.29
N PHE A 140 24.87 1.06 -3.11
CA PHE A 140 25.45 -0.18 -2.63
C PHE A 140 26.72 0.13 -1.83
N VAL A 141 26.66 -0.05 -0.51
CA VAL A 141 27.86 -0.09 0.33
C VAL A 141 28.29 -1.54 0.36
N PRO A 142 29.28 -1.97 -0.46
CA PRO A 142 29.88 -3.27 -0.23
C PRO A 142 30.38 -3.29 1.21
N ILE A 143 29.97 -4.29 1.98
CA ILE A 143 30.61 -4.60 3.24
C ILE A 143 32.02 -5.05 2.87
N VAL A 144 32.95 -4.10 2.76
CA VAL A 144 34.37 -4.42 2.77
C VAL A 144 34.66 -4.94 4.17
N PRO A 145 34.99 -6.23 4.36
CA PRO A 145 35.48 -6.66 5.64
C PRO A 145 36.75 -5.85 5.89
N TRP A 146 36.79 -5.11 6.99
CA TRP A 146 37.99 -4.42 7.44
C TRP A 146 39.08 -5.48 7.57
N VAL A 147 40.00 -5.53 6.61
CA VAL A 147 41.25 -6.27 6.76
C VAL A 147 41.96 -5.65 7.95
N LYS A 148 42.11 -6.46 9.00
CA LYS A 148 42.88 -6.14 10.20
C LYS A 148 44.37 -6.24 9.91
#